data_AF-A0A973CLT7-F1
#
_entry.id   AF-A0A973CLT7-F1
#
_cell.length_a   1.000
_cell.length_b   1.000
_cell.length_c   1.000
_cell.angle_alpha   90.00
_cell.angle_beta   90.00
_cell.angle_gamma   90.00
#
_symmetry.space_group_name_H-M   'P 1'
#
loop_
_entity.id
_entity.type
_entity.pdbx_description
1 polymer ?
#
loop_
_entity_poly.entity_id
_entity_poly.type
_entity_poly.pdbx_seq_one_letter_code
_entity_poly.pdbx_strand_id
1 'polypeptide(L)'
;MRFYLNIIIVLICVSIDMRADGKTDHEYIPFKVYFEMAEAATFKARDMKFSDLPGGVPCAFIYSGPKKPLTHKFFHEMGFRSTVFVGPGESKEKLRALEATGVELALGRYPGAKGNYQSFIGRNTAQEAFDTVAASRIELLSKIKGQLFVASISGHLKSGKWVLQREPYATRTMGFGAVMSDANFRLTYMDKPSVITALLGYKGEDQTSVAYYQQLTSMDTRKIPNEMIYYQILANAFKGATKRVGRGVIVRIQVRDFGKKDLLDIKDQIAEYGSHPNIWHANMGMLLSNQYLQGCIKVLDVKCTGKKGVLTLGIKKDVYGPIIQTPLSLKFPKKVRVTSASAFGMDAKVDSRVSRLANRSYSHVSIAAKKAFHEGLSFEWSFKKKTLTTPDQTEFEVVVRSQLKHALSNIKLHWYAPTGVPIGKKDQHTIIYGKGTVVSGKANKTTLAPGGTLTIKGTLQTHKHSRFGLTPVSLNIEGQLGKTRRLFLNGAEIPVMPLLGVEMHPRKQMPMRKGDVQYFRVKVSNENAFLHPNSASANKGVLRLTPFEGLAIEPKSISFQLKKNESKYFIFKVTNSIWSDQIIRLRPEITLAGSKTPISNLAVGTRIVREQKLIDIKPLD
;
A
#
# COMPACT_ATOMS: atom_id res chain seq x y z
N MET A 1 47.61 -2.86 -37.87
CA MET A 1 48.81 -2.95 -36.99
C MET A 1 48.97 -1.60 -36.28
N ARG A 2 49.22 -1.63 -34.96
CA ARG A 2 49.33 -0.49 -33.99
C ARG A 2 47.98 0.08 -33.50
N PHE A 3 47.41 -0.40 -32.38
CA PHE A 3 47.74 -0.12 -30.96
C PHE A 3 47.75 1.37 -30.58
N TYR A 4 46.77 1.80 -29.78
CA TYR A 4 46.86 2.29 -28.38
C TYR A 4 45.47 2.89 -28.03
N LEU A 5 44.68 2.29 -27.14
CA LEU A 5 44.73 2.35 -25.67
C LEU A 5 43.87 3.50 -25.12
N ASN A 6 43.02 3.15 -24.14
CA ASN A 6 42.18 4.01 -23.29
C ASN A 6 40.78 4.35 -23.82
N ILE A 7 39.82 3.45 -23.58
CA ILE A 7 38.81 3.62 -22.52
C ILE A 7 38.17 2.24 -22.33
N ILE A 8 38.76 1.46 -21.42
CA ILE A 8 38.04 0.39 -20.75
C ILE A 8 37.08 1.09 -19.80
N ILE A 9 35.89 1.48 -20.27
CA ILE A 9 34.73 1.54 -19.39
C ILE A 9 34.44 0.09 -19.06
N VAL A 10 35.11 -0.40 -18.01
CA VAL A 10 34.57 -1.47 -17.20
C VAL A 10 33.19 -0.96 -16.83
N LEU A 11 32.16 -1.48 -17.51
CA LEU A 11 30.81 -1.54 -16.98
C LEU A 11 30.90 -2.42 -15.73
N ILE A 12 31.49 -1.86 -14.67
CA ILE A 12 30.99 -2.03 -13.33
C ILE A 12 29.59 -1.48 -13.45
N CYS A 13 28.67 -2.34 -13.87
CA CYS A 13 27.30 -2.30 -13.40
C CYS A 13 27.45 -2.32 -11.88
N VAL A 14 27.61 -1.11 -11.31
CA VAL A 14 27.44 -0.85 -9.90
C VAL A 14 26.09 -1.44 -9.64
N SER A 15 26.15 -2.65 -9.10
CA SER A 15 25.09 -3.26 -8.36
C SER A 15 24.91 -2.28 -7.22
N ILE A 16 24.12 -1.24 -7.47
CA ILE A 16 23.54 -0.44 -6.40
C ILE A 16 22.62 -1.46 -5.74
N ASP A 17 23.23 -2.18 -4.81
CA ASP A 17 22.60 -2.89 -3.73
C ASP A 17 21.36 -2.06 -3.40
N MET A 18 20.18 -2.63 -3.64
CA MET A 18 18.96 -2.16 -2.99
C MET A 18 18.98 -2.53 -1.50
N ARG A 19 20.17 -2.61 -0.89
CA ARG A 19 20.37 -2.16 0.47
C ARG A 19 20.26 -0.65 0.41
N ALA A 20 19.05 -0.15 0.62
CA ALA A 20 18.93 1.15 1.22
C ALA A 20 19.65 1.07 2.58
N ASP A 21 20.96 1.32 2.57
CA ASP A 21 21.73 1.73 3.73
C ASP A 21 21.25 3.13 4.12
N GLY A 22 20.04 3.20 4.67
CA GLY A 22 19.79 3.98 5.85
C GLY A 22 19.65 2.97 6.96
N LYS A 23 20.47 3.04 8.02
CA LYS A 23 20.26 2.31 9.26
C LYS A 23 18.91 2.73 9.87
N THR A 24 17.81 2.24 9.31
CA THR A 24 16.59 2.05 10.08
C THR A 24 16.81 0.73 10.79
N ASP A 25 17.26 0.80 12.05
CA ASP A 25 17.28 -0.33 12.97
C ASP A 25 15.83 -0.77 13.22
N HIS A 26 15.26 -1.45 12.24
CA HIS A 26 13.97 -2.09 12.40
C HIS A 26 14.16 -3.22 13.41
N GLU A 27 13.35 -3.19 14.46
CA GLU A 27 13.31 -4.30 15.41
C GLU A 27 12.51 -5.45 14.80
N TYR A 28 13.07 -6.65 14.85
CA TYR A 28 12.46 -7.87 14.33
C TYR A 28 12.08 -8.82 15.47
N ILE A 29 10.93 -9.47 15.35
CA ILE A 29 10.52 -10.58 16.20
C ILE A 29 10.97 -11.87 15.50
N PRO A 30 11.92 -12.62 16.08
CA PRO A 30 12.42 -13.84 15.46
C PRO A 30 11.40 -14.98 15.58
N PHE A 31 11.28 -15.77 14.52
CA PHE A 31 10.57 -17.04 14.47
C PHE A 31 11.37 -18.07 13.68
N LYS A 32 11.10 -19.35 13.92
CA LYS A 32 11.89 -20.46 13.37
C LYS A 32 11.08 -21.23 12.32
N VAL A 33 11.78 -21.59 11.26
CA VAL A 33 11.37 -22.60 10.28
C VAL A 33 12.31 -23.78 10.45
N TYR A 34 11.77 -24.91 10.88
CA TYR A 34 12.50 -26.16 10.99
C TYR A 34 12.40 -26.87 9.64
N PHE A 35 13.49 -27.49 9.18
CA PHE A 35 13.49 -28.22 7.92
C PHE A 35 14.40 -29.44 7.97
N GLU A 36 14.06 -30.45 7.18
CA GLU A 36 14.88 -31.64 6.97
C GLU A 36 15.30 -31.72 5.50
N MET A 37 16.49 -32.25 5.28
CA MET A 37 17.15 -32.36 3.98
C MET A 37 17.35 -33.83 3.63
N ALA A 38 17.29 -34.16 2.34
CA ALA A 38 17.57 -35.51 1.86
C ALA A 38 19.01 -35.95 2.22
N GLU A 39 19.95 -35.01 2.11
CA GLU A 39 21.37 -35.18 2.36
C GLU A 39 21.86 -34.06 3.30
N ALA A 40 22.94 -34.33 4.03
CA ALA A 40 23.54 -33.32 4.88
C ALA A 40 24.13 -32.19 4.01
N ALA A 41 23.68 -30.96 4.24
CA ALA A 41 24.14 -29.79 3.52
C ALA A 41 24.24 -28.58 4.45
N THR A 42 25.10 -27.64 4.12
CA THR A 42 25.24 -26.36 4.83
C THR A 42 25.12 -25.21 3.83
N PHE A 43 24.57 -24.09 4.29
CA PHE A 43 24.46 -22.87 3.50
C PHE A 43 24.36 -21.67 4.46
N LYS A 44 24.61 -20.46 3.94
CA LYS A 44 24.59 -19.23 4.73
C LYS A 44 23.24 -18.52 4.59
N ALA A 45 22.90 -17.67 5.57
CA ALA A 45 21.67 -16.88 5.56
C ALA A 45 21.51 -16.05 4.26
N ARG A 46 22.62 -15.52 3.71
CA ARG A 46 22.63 -14.76 2.45
C ARG A 46 22.26 -15.58 1.20
N ASP A 47 22.34 -16.91 1.29
CA ASP A 47 22.02 -17.81 0.17
C ASP A 47 20.52 -18.08 0.08
N MET A 48 19.79 -17.82 1.17
CA MET A 48 18.33 -17.90 1.19
C MET A 48 17.69 -16.73 0.46
N LYS A 49 16.68 -17.04 -0.34
CA LYS A 49 15.91 -16.04 -1.08
C LYS A 49 14.42 -16.25 -0.86
N PHE A 50 13.64 -15.20 -1.02
CA PHE A 50 12.21 -15.36 -1.25
C PHE A 50 11.98 -15.80 -2.70
N SER A 51 10.90 -16.54 -2.92
CA SER A 51 10.44 -16.81 -4.28
C SER A 51 9.71 -15.60 -4.82
N ASP A 52 9.94 -15.30 -6.10
CA ASP A 52 9.29 -14.20 -6.83
C ASP A 52 7.76 -14.25 -6.67
N LEU A 53 7.19 -15.46 -6.78
CA LEU A 53 5.77 -15.75 -6.62
C LEU A 53 5.53 -16.88 -5.61
N PRO A 54 4.38 -16.89 -4.92
CA PRO A 54 3.86 -18.00 -4.13
C PRO A 54 3.95 -19.37 -4.81
N GLY A 55 4.30 -20.39 -4.03
CA GLY A 55 4.53 -21.73 -4.56
C GLY A 55 5.80 -21.88 -5.39
N GLY A 56 6.57 -20.79 -5.62
CA GLY A 56 7.75 -20.82 -6.47
C GLY A 56 7.42 -21.01 -7.95
N VAL A 57 6.20 -20.61 -8.35
CA VAL A 57 5.72 -20.78 -9.72
C VAL A 57 6.36 -19.77 -10.69
N PRO A 58 6.50 -20.12 -11.98
CA PRO A 58 7.04 -19.23 -13.00
C PRO A 58 6.06 -18.15 -13.45
N CYS A 59 4.76 -18.27 -13.15
CA CYS A 59 3.77 -17.30 -13.60
C CYS A 59 2.61 -17.09 -12.63
N ALA A 60 2.10 -15.87 -12.61
CA ALA A 60 0.85 -15.52 -11.94
C ALA A 60 -0.11 -14.86 -12.92
N PHE A 61 -1.39 -15.13 -12.75
CA PHE A 61 -2.44 -14.48 -13.51
C PHE A 61 -3.35 -13.70 -12.57
N ILE A 62 -3.59 -12.44 -12.92
CA ILE A 62 -4.52 -11.56 -12.21
C ILE A 62 -5.69 -11.18 -13.09
N TYR A 63 -6.87 -11.18 -12.48
CA TYR A 63 -8.14 -11.03 -13.20
C TYR A 63 -8.85 -9.78 -12.70
N SER A 64 -9.21 -8.89 -13.61
CA SER A 64 -10.19 -7.81 -13.32
C SER A 64 -11.47 -8.09 -14.09
N GLY A 65 -12.62 -8.07 -13.43
CA GLY A 65 -13.87 -8.52 -14.08
C GLY A 65 -15.08 -7.62 -13.87
N PRO A 66 -16.21 -8.02 -14.45
CA PRO A 66 -17.47 -7.26 -14.40
C PRO A 66 -18.08 -7.24 -12.99
N LYS A 67 -19.16 -6.51 -12.79
CA LYS A 67 -19.84 -6.41 -11.48
C LYS A 67 -20.97 -7.44 -11.32
N LYS A 68 -20.88 -8.60 -11.98
CA LYS A 68 -21.87 -9.67 -11.96
C LYS A 68 -21.39 -10.84 -11.09
N PRO A 69 -22.01 -11.11 -9.92
CA PRO A 69 -21.58 -12.18 -9.02
C PRO A 69 -21.52 -13.57 -9.68
N LEU A 70 -22.52 -13.93 -10.51
CA LEU A 70 -22.58 -15.25 -11.14
C LEU A 70 -21.35 -15.58 -12.00
N THR A 71 -20.85 -14.59 -12.76
CA THR A 71 -19.65 -14.73 -13.57
C THR A 71 -18.45 -15.08 -12.68
N HIS A 72 -18.26 -14.35 -11.58
CA HIS A 72 -17.13 -14.59 -10.67
C HIS A 72 -17.22 -15.90 -9.91
N LYS A 73 -18.43 -16.27 -9.45
CA LYS A 73 -18.66 -17.57 -8.83
C LYS A 73 -18.19 -18.69 -9.74
N PHE A 74 -18.57 -18.63 -11.02
CA PHE A 74 -18.17 -19.62 -12.03
C PHE A 74 -16.64 -19.72 -12.22
N PHE A 75 -15.95 -18.58 -12.38
CA PHE A 75 -14.48 -18.58 -12.50
C PHE A 75 -13.79 -19.03 -11.20
N HIS A 76 -14.34 -18.69 -10.04
CA HIS A 76 -13.78 -19.09 -8.75
C HIS A 76 -13.88 -20.59 -8.49
N GLU A 77 -14.99 -21.22 -8.91
CA GLU A 77 -15.19 -22.67 -8.86
C GLU A 77 -14.15 -23.42 -9.73
N MET A 78 -13.67 -22.81 -10.82
CA MET A 78 -12.57 -23.34 -11.62
C MET A 78 -11.18 -23.09 -11.00
N GLY A 79 -11.05 -22.24 -9.97
CA GLY A 79 -9.77 -21.94 -9.32
C GLY A 79 -9.18 -20.56 -9.65
N PHE A 80 -9.81 -19.79 -10.54
CA PHE A 80 -9.39 -18.41 -10.83
C PHE A 80 -9.72 -17.47 -9.66
N ARG A 81 -9.02 -16.33 -9.56
CA ARG A 81 -9.19 -15.36 -8.47
C ARG A 81 -9.23 -13.95 -9.02
N SER A 82 -10.30 -13.19 -8.78
CA SER A 82 -10.48 -11.88 -9.41
C SER A 82 -10.60 -10.72 -8.44
N THR A 83 -10.36 -9.52 -8.97
CA THR A 83 -10.61 -8.23 -8.36
C THR A 83 -11.74 -7.51 -9.13
N VAL A 84 -12.73 -6.99 -8.41
CA VAL A 84 -13.83 -6.20 -8.97
C VAL A 84 -13.72 -4.75 -8.49
N PHE A 85 -13.66 -3.84 -9.46
CA PHE A 85 -13.60 -2.42 -9.18
C PHE A 85 -15.00 -1.84 -8.95
N VAL A 86 -15.26 -1.35 -7.73
CA VAL A 86 -16.54 -0.81 -7.27
C VAL A 86 -16.44 0.69 -6.99
N GLY A 87 -17.58 1.33 -6.78
CA GLY A 87 -17.66 2.74 -6.38
C GLY A 87 -18.71 2.92 -5.29
N PRO A 88 -18.71 4.06 -4.57
CA PRO A 88 -19.62 4.29 -3.44
C PRO A 88 -21.10 4.13 -3.80
N GLY A 89 -21.51 4.50 -5.03
CA GLY A 89 -22.89 4.34 -5.49
C GLY A 89 -23.41 2.89 -5.64
N GLU A 90 -22.58 1.87 -5.43
CA GLU A 90 -23.04 0.47 -5.43
C GLU A 90 -23.86 0.15 -4.17
N SER A 91 -24.90 -0.67 -4.33
CA SER A 91 -25.77 -1.09 -3.22
C SER A 91 -25.07 -2.10 -2.30
N LYS A 92 -25.50 -2.15 -1.03
CA LYS A 92 -24.97 -3.09 -0.04
C LYS A 92 -25.19 -4.53 -0.49
N GLU A 93 -26.38 -4.86 -0.99
CA GLU A 93 -26.79 -6.19 -1.44
C GLU A 93 -25.88 -6.69 -2.55
N LYS A 94 -25.59 -5.83 -3.53
CA LYS A 94 -24.71 -6.17 -4.66
C LYS A 94 -23.27 -6.39 -4.21
N LEU A 95 -22.74 -5.53 -3.34
CA LEU A 95 -21.39 -5.69 -2.80
C LEU A 95 -21.27 -6.98 -1.99
N ARG A 96 -22.27 -7.30 -1.16
CA ARG A 96 -22.34 -8.54 -0.39
C ARG A 96 -22.42 -9.77 -1.28
N ALA A 97 -23.21 -9.71 -2.35
CA ALA A 97 -23.29 -10.78 -3.32
C ALA A 97 -21.96 -11.03 -4.03
N LEU A 98 -21.21 -9.96 -4.37
CA LEU A 98 -19.85 -10.10 -4.88
C LEU A 98 -18.92 -10.73 -3.84
N GLU A 99 -18.87 -10.22 -2.59
CA GLU A 99 -18.02 -10.79 -1.53
C GLU A 99 -18.28 -12.28 -1.30
N ALA A 100 -19.55 -12.71 -1.35
CA ALA A 100 -19.93 -14.10 -1.16
C ALA A 100 -19.35 -15.05 -2.23
N THR A 101 -19.00 -14.53 -3.41
CA THR A 101 -18.29 -15.31 -4.45
C THR A 101 -16.80 -15.46 -4.18
N GLY A 102 -16.26 -14.69 -3.22
CA GLY A 102 -14.85 -14.70 -2.84
C GLY A 102 -13.97 -13.71 -3.60
N VAL A 103 -14.55 -12.84 -4.45
CA VAL A 103 -13.77 -11.81 -5.16
C VAL A 103 -13.20 -10.77 -4.23
N GLU A 104 -12.07 -10.20 -4.63
CA GLU A 104 -11.57 -8.99 -4.00
C GLU A 104 -12.35 -7.78 -4.49
N LEU A 105 -12.77 -6.92 -3.57
CA LEU A 105 -13.34 -5.62 -3.91
C LEU A 105 -12.26 -4.54 -3.83
N ALA A 106 -12.19 -3.72 -4.88
CA ALA A 106 -11.32 -2.55 -4.95
C ALA A 106 -12.15 -1.30 -5.31
N LEU A 107 -11.94 -0.19 -4.62
CA LEU A 107 -12.51 1.11 -4.97
C LEU A 107 -11.84 1.62 -6.25
N GLY A 108 -12.55 1.67 -7.37
CA GLY A 108 -12.04 2.14 -8.66
C GLY A 108 -12.78 3.32 -9.26
N ARG A 109 -13.85 3.81 -8.62
CA ARG A 109 -14.60 4.99 -9.06
C ARG A 109 -14.79 5.96 -7.90
N TYR A 110 -14.48 7.22 -8.15
CA TYR A 110 -14.51 8.28 -7.14
C TYR A 110 -15.59 9.31 -7.51
N PRO A 111 -16.45 9.76 -6.58
CA PRO A 111 -17.39 10.85 -6.80
C PRO A 111 -16.67 12.10 -7.34
N GLY A 112 -17.27 12.79 -8.31
CA GLY A 112 -16.65 13.97 -8.94
C GLY A 112 -15.55 13.68 -9.96
N ALA A 113 -15.06 12.44 -10.10
CA ALA A 113 -14.20 12.05 -11.20
C ALA A 113 -15.03 11.81 -12.48
N LYS A 114 -15.02 12.76 -13.42
CA LYS A 114 -15.62 12.56 -14.75
C LYS A 114 -14.63 11.80 -15.66
N GLY A 115 -14.91 10.53 -15.96
CA GLY A 115 -14.22 9.72 -16.99
C GLY A 115 -12.87 9.09 -16.60
N ASN A 116 -12.25 8.36 -17.55
CA ASN A 116 -10.90 7.81 -17.46
C ASN A 116 -9.85 8.93 -17.61
N TYR A 117 -9.71 9.72 -16.56
CA TYR A 117 -8.51 10.43 -16.10
C TYR A 117 -7.52 11.01 -17.14
N GLN A 118 -7.75 12.24 -17.60
CA GLN A 118 -6.65 13.12 -18.07
C GLN A 118 -6.94 14.63 -17.95
N SER A 119 -8.20 15.09 -17.97
CA SER A 119 -8.53 16.53 -18.10
C SER A 119 -8.96 17.26 -16.81
N PHE A 120 -9.12 16.58 -15.67
CA PHE A 120 -9.62 17.21 -14.43
C PHE A 120 -8.58 17.36 -13.31
N ILE A 121 -7.32 16.96 -13.56
CA ILE A 121 -6.17 17.13 -12.65
C ILE A 121 -5.96 18.62 -12.25
N GLY A 122 -6.54 19.56 -13.01
CA GLY A 122 -6.50 20.99 -12.72
C GLY A 122 -7.56 21.54 -11.76
N ARG A 123 -8.67 20.82 -11.47
CA ARG A 123 -9.81 21.39 -10.72
C ARG A 123 -9.80 21.09 -9.23
N ASN A 124 -9.46 19.87 -8.82
CA ASN A 124 -9.43 19.48 -7.40
C ASN A 124 -8.06 19.75 -6.76
N THR A 125 -8.06 20.23 -5.51
CA THR A 125 -6.87 20.26 -4.65
C THR A 125 -6.46 18.85 -4.26
N ALA A 126 -5.21 18.68 -3.83
CA ALA A 126 -4.75 17.40 -3.27
C ALA A 126 -5.58 16.99 -2.03
N GLN A 127 -6.06 17.96 -1.25
CA GLN A 127 -6.97 17.71 -0.12
C GLN A 127 -8.33 17.21 -0.59
N GLU A 128 -8.96 17.84 -1.59
CA GLU A 128 -10.26 17.39 -2.12
C GLU A 128 -10.18 15.99 -2.74
N ALA A 129 -9.09 15.70 -3.46
CA ALA A 129 -8.81 14.36 -3.98
C ALA A 129 -8.67 13.35 -2.83
N PHE A 130 -7.98 13.74 -1.75
CA PHE A 130 -7.82 12.94 -0.56
C PHE A 130 -9.15 12.61 0.11
N ASP A 131 -9.95 13.65 0.32
CA ASP A 131 -11.23 13.56 0.98
C ASP A 131 -12.16 12.64 0.22
N THR A 132 -12.18 12.77 -1.11
CA THR A 132 -12.99 11.93 -2.00
C THR A 132 -12.63 10.44 -1.87
N VAL A 133 -11.33 10.10 -1.85
CA VAL A 133 -10.87 8.71 -1.75
C VAL A 133 -11.20 8.13 -0.39
N ALA A 134 -10.90 8.87 0.68
CA ALA A 134 -11.15 8.44 2.06
C ALA A 134 -12.66 8.25 2.31
N ALA A 135 -13.49 9.20 1.90
CA ALA A 135 -14.94 9.14 2.05
C ALA A 135 -15.54 7.94 1.32
N SER A 136 -15.17 7.75 0.05
CA SER A 136 -15.62 6.63 -0.77
C SER A 136 -15.25 5.28 -0.15
N ARG A 137 -14.06 5.18 0.45
CA ARG A 137 -13.60 3.97 1.11
C ARG A 137 -14.36 3.71 2.41
N ILE A 138 -14.57 4.73 3.24
CA ILE A 138 -15.36 4.64 4.48
C ILE A 138 -16.79 4.19 4.17
N GLU A 139 -17.42 4.81 3.17
CA GLU A 139 -18.78 4.46 2.75
C GLU A 139 -18.87 3.00 2.32
N LEU A 140 -17.98 2.55 1.44
CA LEU A 140 -17.96 1.16 0.99
C LEU A 140 -17.64 0.17 2.12
N LEU A 141 -16.73 0.50 3.04
CA LEU A 141 -16.44 -0.33 4.22
C LEU A 141 -17.67 -0.52 5.11
N SER A 142 -18.59 0.45 5.18
CA SER A 142 -19.86 0.27 5.89
C SER A 142 -20.80 -0.74 5.22
N LYS A 143 -20.59 -1.00 3.92
CA LYS A 143 -21.41 -1.90 3.10
C LYS A 143 -20.83 -3.32 2.99
N ILE A 144 -19.53 -3.51 3.25
CA ILE A 144 -18.80 -4.79 3.08
C ILE A 144 -18.32 -5.41 4.40
N LYS A 145 -17.77 -6.64 4.38
CA LYS A 145 -17.31 -7.41 5.57
C LYS A 145 -15.80 -7.60 5.50
N GLY A 146 -15.33 -7.88 4.29
CA GLY A 146 -13.94 -8.08 3.96
C GLY A 146 -13.19 -6.76 3.81
N GLN A 147 -12.04 -6.89 3.19
CA GLN A 147 -11.13 -5.77 2.99
C GLN A 147 -11.48 -5.04 1.71
N LEU A 148 -11.33 -3.72 1.73
CA LEU A 148 -11.45 -2.89 0.55
C LEU A 148 -10.09 -2.35 0.15
N PHE A 149 -9.68 -2.68 -1.06
CA PHE A 149 -8.53 -2.08 -1.70
C PHE A 149 -8.91 -0.79 -2.43
N VAL A 150 -7.93 0.03 -2.79
CA VAL A 150 -8.14 1.29 -3.51
C VAL A 150 -7.36 1.22 -4.81
N ALA A 151 -7.99 1.53 -5.94
CA ALA A 151 -7.32 1.50 -7.21
C ALA A 151 -6.53 2.79 -7.44
N SER A 152 -5.22 2.63 -7.59
CA SER A 152 -4.36 3.61 -8.25
C SER A 152 -4.78 3.74 -9.71
N ILE A 153 -5.13 4.96 -10.09
CA ILE A 153 -5.40 5.36 -11.47
C ILE A 153 -4.14 6.11 -11.96
N SER A 154 -3.65 5.75 -13.15
CA SER A 154 -2.31 6.09 -13.67
C SER A 154 -1.94 7.58 -13.60
N GLY A 155 -0.62 7.87 -13.52
CA GLY A 155 -0.05 9.18 -13.92
C GLY A 155 1.06 9.77 -13.02
N HIS A 156 1.16 9.42 -11.73
CA HIS A 156 1.99 10.21 -10.80
C HIS A 156 2.77 9.40 -9.73
N LEU A 157 2.94 8.09 -9.89
CA LEU A 157 3.68 7.23 -8.95
C LEU A 157 4.86 6.55 -9.64
N LYS A 158 6.07 6.64 -9.07
CA LYS A 158 7.19 5.77 -9.47
C LYS A 158 7.00 4.40 -8.85
N SER A 159 6.55 3.49 -9.71
CA SER A 159 6.25 2.10 -9.42
C SER A 159 7.34 1.38 -8.61
N GLY A 160 8.59 1.35 -9.07
CA GLY A 160 9.64 0.53 -8.45
C GLY A 160 10.23 0.99 -7.12
N LYS A 161 9.70 2.05 -6.50
CA LYS A 161 10.15 2.53 -5.19
C LYS A 161 9.02 2.68 -4.17
N TRP A 162 7.76 2.44 -4.55
CA TRP A 162 6.58 2.78 -3.74
C TRP A 162 6.46 2.04 -2.40
N VAL A 163 6.90 0.78 -2.31
CA VAL A 163 6.87 0.02 -1.03
C VAL A 163 7.93 0.54 -0.04
N LEU A 164 8.96 1.25 -0.54
CA LEU A 164 10.16 1.63 0.22
C LEU A 164 10.40 3.14 0.31
N GLN A 165 9.85 3.94 -0.61
CA GLN A 165 10.04 5.37 -0.74
C GLN A 165 8.67 6.05 -0.75
N ARG A 166 8.34 6.66 0.39
CA ARG A 166 7.05 7.28 0.72
C ARG A 166 6.98 8.77 0.33
N GLU A 167 7.94 9.24 -0.46
CA GLU A 167 8.01 10.64 -0.88
C GLU A 167 7.06 10.87 -2.08
N PRO A 168 6.14 11.85 -2.00
CA PRO A 168 5.59 12.41 -3.22
C PRO A 168 6.76 13.03 -3.98
N TYR A 169 6.92 12.66 -5.25
CA TYR A 169 7.97 13.20 -6.10
C TYR A 169 7.94 14.74 -6.02
N ALA A 170 9.11 15.35 -5.74
CA ALA A 170 9.27 16.80 -5.67
C ALA A 170 9.00 17.54 -7.01
N THR A 171 8.61 16.81 -8.06
CA THR A 171 8.32 17.34 -9.40
C THR A 171 6.84 17.69 -9.54
N ARG A 172 6.56 19.01 -9.57
CA ARG A 172 5.52 19.79 -10.28
C ARG A 172 4.05 19.30 -10.43
N THR A 173 3.67 18.08 -10.02
CA THR A 173 2.31 17.53 -10.18
C THR A 173 1.91 16.68 -8.97
N MET A 174 1.50 17.34 -7.87
CA MET A 174 0.76 16.68 -6.79
C MET A 174 -0.72 16.59 -7.19
N GLY A 175 -1.13 15.45 -7.76
CA GLY A 175 -2.53 15.10 -8.06
C GLY A 175 -3.02 13.91 -7.22
N PHE A 176 -4.09 13.20 -7.65
CA PHE A 176 -4.61 12.02 -6.94
C PHE A 176 -3.54 10.94 -6.65
N GLY A 177 -2.45 10.84 -7.41
CA GLY A 177 -1.37 9.88 -7.12
C GLY A 177 -0.72 10.08 -5.75
N ALA A 178 -0.53 11.32 -5.30
CA ALA A 178 0.01 11.62 -3.96
C ALA A 178 -0.99 11.26 -2.84
N VAL A 179 -2.28 11.41 -3.11
CA VAL A 179 -3.38 11.01 -2.22
C VAL A 179 -3.42 9.50 -2.03
N MET A 180 -3.28 8.75 -3.13
CA MET A 180 -3.21 7.29 -3.08
C MET A 180 -1.97 6.83 -2.29
N SER A 181 -0.87 7.59 -2.32
CA SER A 181 0.33 7.30 -1.53
C SER A 181 0.15 7.48 -0.02
N ASP A 182 -0.81 8.31 0.42
CA ASP A 182 -1.08 8.60 1.84
C ASP A 182 -2.09 7.60 2.44
N ALA A 183 -3.00 7.03 1.64
CA ALA A 183 -3.94 5.96 2.00
C ALA A 183 -3.27 4.57 2.22
N ASN A 184 -2.04 4.58 2.77
CA ASN A 184 -1.09 3.48 2.82
C ASN A 184 -1.69 2.11 3.14
N PHE A 185 -1.25 1.16 2.31
CA PHE A 185 -1.58 -0.26 2.27
C PHE A 185 -2.94 -0.52 1.63
N ARG A 186 -2.92 -1.25 0.50
CA ARG A 186 -4.05 -1.65 -0.36
C ARG A 186 -4.24 -0.85 -1.66
N LEU A 187 -3.20 -0.29 -2.29
CA LEU A 187 -3.37 0.21 -3.67
C LEU A 187 -3.31 -0.90 -4.71
N THR A 188 -4.43 -1.15 -5.39
CA THR A 188 -4.50 -1.94 -6.63
C THR A 188 -4.23 -1.03 -7.84
N TYR A 189 -4.02 -1.56 -9.04
CA TYR A 189 -3.70 -0.72 -10.22
C TYR A 189 -4.71 -0.93 -11.34
N MET A 190 -5.34 0.15 -11.79
CA MET A 190 -6.31 0.10 -12.89
C MET A 190 -5.66 0.16 -14.27
N ASP A 191 -4.55 0.90 -14.45
CA ASP A 191 -4.02 1.21 -15.78
C ASP A 191 -2.53 0.86 -15.98
N LYS A 192 -2.30 0.05 -17.02
CA LYS A 192 -1.04 -0.42 -17.64
C LYS A 192 -0.23 -1.51 -16.89
N PRO A 193 -0.03 -2.70 -17.49
CA PRO A 193 0.74 -3.80 -16.88
C PRO A 193 2.21 -3.48 -16.55
N SER A 194 2.86 -2.59 -17.31
CA SER A 194 4.26 -2.19 -17.07
C SER A 194 4.50 -1.53 -15.71
N VAL A 195 3.47 -0.91 -15.14
CA VAL A 195 3.54 -0.23 -13.83
C VAL A 195 3.51 -1.27 -12.69
N ILE A 196 2.65 -2.30 -12.81
CA ILE A 196 2.58 -3.43 -11.87
C ILE A 196 3.92 -4.18 -11.83
N THR A 197 4.49 -4.51 -12.99
CA THR A 197 5.77 -5.22 -13.09
C THR A 197 6.90 -4.44 -12.40
N ALA A 198 6.96 -3.13 -12.62
CA ALA A 198 7.95 -2.27 -11.96
C ALA A 198 7.74 -2.15 -10.43
N LEU A 199 6.50 -2.14 -9.93
CA LEU A 199 6.18 -2.11 -8.48
C LEU A 199 6.64 -3.34 -7.71
N LEU A 200 6.66 -4.46 -8.41
CA LEU A 200 6.96 -5.76 -7.83
C LEU A 200 8.45 -6.10 -7.96
N GLY A 201 9.30 -5.12 -8.32
CA GLY A 201 10.75 -5.26 -8.39
C GLY A 201 11.31 -5.85 -9.69
N TYR A 202 10.46 -6.10 -10.69
CA TYR A 202 10.90 -6.63 -11.99
C TYR A 202 11.35 -5.45 -12.90
N LYS A 203 12.65 -5.34 -13.17
CA LYS A 203 13.28 -4.30 -14.01
C LYS A 203 13.74 -4.89 -15.35
N GLY A 204 13.36 -4.23 -16.46
CA GLY A 204 13.91 -4.48 -17.81
C GLY A 204 13.52 -5.84 -18.41
N GLU A 205 13.55 -5.97 -19.75
CA GLU A 205 13.20 -7.15 -20.62
C GLU A 205 11.87 -7.90 -20.36
N ASP A 206 11.27 -7.72 -19.19
CA ASP A 206 10.14 -8.40 -18.55
C ASP A 206 8.78 -7.81 -18.99
N GLN A 207 8.73 -7.16 -20.17
CA GLN A 207 7.57 -6.45 -20.68
C GLN A 207 6.70 -7.27 -21.65
N THR A 208 6.62 -8.59 -21.53
CA THR A 208 5.53 -9.32 -22.21
C THR A 208 4.23 -9.14 -21.42
N SER A 209 3.65 -7.94 -21.51
CA SER A 209 2.24 -7.77 -21.20
C SER A 209 1.44 -8.35 -22.35
N VAL A 210 0.52 -9.27 -22.06
CA VAL A 210 -0.56 -9.68 -22.96
C VAL A 210 -1.61 -8.55 -23.02
N ALA A 211 -1.19 -7.28 -22.95
CA ALA A 211 -2.08 -6.11 -22.95
C ALA A 211 -2.64 -5.81 -24.34
N TYR A 212 -1.98 -6.31 -25.40
CA TYR A 212 -2.34 -6.00 -26.78
C TYR A 212 -3.59 -6.73 -27.29
N TYR A 213 -4.16 -7.66 -26.53
CA TYR A 213 -5.37 -8.39 -26.95
C TYR A 213 -6.68 -7.62 -26.79
N GLN A 214 -6.67 -6.45 -26.13
CA GLN A 214 -7.84 -5.56 -26.15
C GLN A 214 -8.19 -5.11 -27.58
N GLN A 215 -7.20 -5.01 -28.49
CA GLN A 215 -7.42 -4.60 -29.88
C GLN A 215 -8.12 -5.65 -30.74
N LEU A 216 -8.03 -6.96 -30.41
CA LEU A 216 -8.74 -7.99 -31.18
C LEU A 216 -10.26 -7.92 -31.03
N THR A 217 -10.75 -7.17 -30.05
CA THR A 217 -12.20 -6.98 -29.85
C THR A 217 -12.79 -5.81 -30.61
N SER A 218 -11.96 -5.14 -31.42
CA SER A 218 -12.41 -4.22 -32.47
C SER A 218 -12.50 -4.89 -33.85
N MET A 219 -12.21 -6.20 -33.94
CA MET A 219 -12.44 -6.96 -35.17
C MET A 219 -13.92 -7.30 -35.27
N ASP A 220 -14.60 -6.67 -36.21
CA ASP A 220 -16.00 -6.90 -36.56
C ASP A 220 -16.11 -8.17 -37.43
N THR A 221 -15.81 -9.35 -36.88
CA THR A 221 -15.95 -10.62 -37.60
C THR A 221 -17.36 -11.16 -37.44
N ARG A 222 -18.25 -10.85 -38.39
CA ARG A 222 -19.69 -11.18 -38.42
C ARG A 222 -20.06 -12.68 -38.36
N LYS A 223 -19.11 -13.60 -38.12
CA LYS A 223 -19.35 -15.06 -38.21
C LYS A 223 -18.70 -15.93 -37.12
N ILE A 224 -17.95 -15.35 -36.16
CA ILE A 224 -17.39 -16.10 -35.03
C ILE A 224 -17.70 -15.30 -33.76
N PRO A 225 -18.25 -15.92 -32.68
CA PRO A 225 -18.42 -15.22 -31.41
C PRO A 225 -17.06 -14.70 -30.93
N ASN A 226 -16.90 -13.39 -30.86
CA ASN A 226 -15.65 -12.72 -30.46
C ASN A 226 -15.17 -13.20 -29.06
N GLU A 227 -16.11 -13.66 -28.25
CA GLU A 227 -15.93 -14.27 -26.94
C GLU A 227 -15.17 -15.61 -27.01
N MET A 228 -15.48 -16.48 -27.98
CA MET A 228 -14.81 -17.78 -28.13
C MET A 228 -13.36 -17.62 -28.61
N ILE A 229 -13.11 -16.67 -29.52
CA ILE A 229 -11.75 -16.32 -29.95
C ILE A 229 -10.93 -15.81 -28.76
N TYR A 230 -11.53 -14.96 -27.92
CA TYR A 230 -10.88 -14.44 -26.72
C TYR A 230 -10.43 -15.56 -25.76
N TYR A 231 -11.26 -16.59 -25.54
CA TYR A 231 -10.90 -17.69 -24.63
C TYR A 231 -9.94 -18.71 -25.25
N GLN A 232 -9.99 -18.91 -26.56
CA GLN A 232 -8.99 -19.73 -27.24
C GLN A 232 -7.59 -19.09 -27.12
N ILE A 233 -7.52 -17.76 -27.23
CA ILE A 233 -6.28 -16.99 -26.99
C ILE A 233 -5.85 -17.11 -25.53
N LEU A 234 -6.80 -17.04 -24.59
CA LEU A 234 -6.49 -17.19 -23.17
C LEU A 234 -5.95 -18.61 -22.86
N ALA A 235 -6.57 -19.65 -23.41
CA ALA A 235 -6.09 -21.02 -23.32
C ALA A 235 -4.66 -21.15 -23.88
N ASN A 236 -4.38 -20.51 -25.02
CA ASN A 236 -3.02 -20.48 -25.57
C ASN A 236 -2.03 -19.71 -24.68
N ALA A 237 -2.47 -18.63 -24.02
CA ALA A 237 -1.65 -17.92 -23.04
C ALA A 237 -1.33 -18.81 -21.82
N PHE A 238 -2.29 -19.59 -21.34
CA PHE A 238 -2.03 -20.58 -20.30
C PHE A 238 -1.06 -21.67 -20.76
N LYS A 239 -1.27 -22.25 -21.95
CA LYS A 239 -0.35 -23.24 -22.54
C LYS A 239 1.08 -22.71 -22.69
N GLY A 240 1.22 -21.45 -23.10
CA GLY A 240 2.53 -20.78 -23.14
C GLY A 240 3.14 -20.62 -21.76
N ALA A 241 2.33 -20.26 -20.76
CA ALA A 241 2.77 -20.06 -19.39
C ALA A 241 3.16 -21.38 -18.67
N THR A 242 2.46 -22.48 -18.91
CA THR A 242 2.78 -23.79 -18.32
C THR A 242 4.10 -24.36 -18.81
N LYS A 243 4.51 -24.03 -20.04
CA LYS A 243 5.79 -24.41 -20.64
C LYS A 243 6.97 -23.54 -20.21
N ARG A 244 6.74 -22.43 -19.50
CA ARG A 244 7.82 -21.53 -19.06
C ARG A 244 8.63 -22.13 -17.91
N VAL A 245 9.94 -21.94 -17.98
CA VAL A 245 10.89 -22.17 -16.90
C VAL A 245 11.58 -20.84 -16.54
N GLY A 246 11.74 -20.52 -15.26
CA GLY A 246 12.47 -19.32 -14.84
C GLY A 246 11.73 -18.38 -13.88
N ARG A 247 12.02 -17.08 -13.99
CA ARG A 247 11.52 -16.02 -13.08
C ARG A 247 10.00 -15.87 -13.19
N GLY A 248 9.39 -15.40 -12.10
CA GLY A 248 7.95 -15.14 -12.03
C GLY A 248 7.52 -14.04 -13.00
N VAL A 249 6.55 -14.32 -13.87
CA VAL A 249 5.90 -13.32 -14.74
C VAL A 249 4.44 -13.15 -14.36
N ILE A 250 3.95 -11.92 -14.38
CA ILE A 250 2.57 -11.60 -14.04
C ILE A 250 1.82 -11.23 -15.31
N VAL A 251 0.75 -11.94 -15.58
CA VAL A 251 -0.14 -11.73 -16.71
C VAL A 251 -1.46 -11.17 -16.19
N ARG A 252 -1.94 -10.08 -16.79
CA ARG A 252 -3.22 -9.49 -16.45
C ARG A 252 -4.27 -9.83 -17.49
N ILE A 253 -5.45 -10.24 -17.02
CA ILE A 253 -6.60 -10.61 -17.83
C ILE A 253 -7.79 -9.76 -17.40
N GLN A 254 -8.56 -9.30 -18.38
CA GLN A 254 -9.85 -8.67 -18.13
C GLN A 254 -10.98 -9.67 -18.43
N VAL A 255 -11.60 -10.19 -17.39
CA VAL A 255 -12.79 -11.06 -17.51
C VAL A 255 -13.95 -10.21 -18.03
N ARG A 256 -14.74 -10.75 -18.96
CA ARG A 256 -15.98 -10.11 -19.45
C ARG A 256 -17.21 -10.77 -18.85
N ASP A 257 -18.38 -10.18 -19.10
CA ASP A 257 -19.66 -10.81 -18.77
C ASP A 257 -20.10 -11.75 -19.88
N PHE A 258 -20.67 -12.90 -19.51
CA PHE A 258 -21.11 -13.92 -20.45
C PHE A 258 -22.52 -14.42 -20.15
N GLY A 259 -23.14 -14.99 -21.19
CA GLY A 259 -24.35 -15.79 -21.07
C GLY A 259 -24.04 -17.14 -20.39
N LYS A 260 -25.09 -17.82 -19.90
CA LYS A 260 -24.92 -19.11 -19.21
C LYS A 260 -24.36 -20.20 -20.14
N LYS A 261 -24.70 -20.17 -21.43
CA LYS A 261 -24.21 -21.13 -22.43
C LYS A 261 -22.70 -20.96 -22.67
N ASP A 262 -22.25 -19.74 -22.95
CA ASP A 262 -20.83 -19.46 -23.21
C ASP A 262 -19.94 -19.80 -22.00
N LEU A 263 -20.44 -19.64 -20.77
CA LEU A 263 -19.69 -20.05 -19.58
C LEU A 263 -19.32 -21.54 -19.60
N LEU A 264 -20.22 -22.42 -20.04
CA LEU A 264 -19.94 -23.86 -20.12
C LEU A 264 -18.84 -24.15 -21.14
N ASP A 265 -18.93 -23.57 -22.34
CA ASP A 265 -17.90 -23.72 -23.38
C ASP A 265 -16.53 -23.20 -22.91
N ILE A 266 -16.51 -22.09 -22.16
CA ILE A 266 -15.30 -21.54 -21.55
C ILE A 266 -14.68 -22.54 -20.57
N LYS A 267 -15.50 -23.16 -19.70
CA LYS A 267 -15.01 -24.13 -18.72
C LYS A 267 -14.30 -25.29 -19.39
N ASP A 268 -14.86 -25.80 -20.48
CA ASP A 268 -14.25 -26.91 -21.22
C ASP A 268 -12.87 -26.54 -21.80
N GLN A 269 -12.64 -25.25 -22.13
CA GLN A 269 -11.36 -24.78 -22.64
C GLN A 269 -10.31 -24.47 -21.57
N ILE A 270 -10.71 -23.95 -20.42
CA ILE A 270 -9.75 -23.36 -19.46
C ILE A 270 -9.77 -23.94 -18.05
N ALA A 271 -10.73 -24.80 -17.69
CA ALA A 271 -10.87 -25.30 -16.32
C ALA A 271 -9.61 -26.02 -15.82
N GLU A 272 -8.93 -26.77 -16.69
CA GLU A 272 -7.68 -27.47 -16.35
C GLU A 272 -6.56 -26.53 -15.86
N TYR A 273 -6.57 -25.27 -16.32
CA TYR A 273 -5.54 -24.30 -15.94
C TYR A 273 -5.80 -23.66 -14.59
N GLY A 274 -7.05 -23.65 -14.12
CA GLY A 274 -7.45 -22.97 -12.88
C GLY A 274 -6.83 -23.57 -11.62
N SER A 275 -6.35 -24.81 -11.67
CA SER A 275 -5.62 -25.49 -10.58
C SER A 275 -4.20 -25.93 -10.98
N HIS A 276 -3.71 -25.48 -12.14
CA HIS A 276 -2.44 -25.97 -12.69
C HIS A 276 -1.24 -25.62 -11.78
N PRO A 277 -0.34 -26.57 -11.44
CA PRO A 277 0.71 -26.41 -10.41
C PRO A 277 1.80 -25.38 -10.73
N ASN A 278 1.91 -24.96 -11.99
CA ASN A 278 2.85 -23.93 -12.47
C ASN A 278 2.22 -22.54 -12.61
N ILE A 279 0.93 -22.40 -12.29
CA ILE A 279 0.20 -21.14 -12.42
C ILE A 279 -0.32 -20.72 -11.05
N TRP A 280 -0.05 -19.47 -10.67
CA TRP A 280 -0.69 -18.87 -9.51
C TRP A 280 -1.79 -17.91 -9.94
N HIS A 281 -3.05 -18.30 -9.74
CA HIS A 281 -4.19 -17.41 -9.91
C HIS A 281 -4.35 -16.53 -8.67
N ALA A 282 -4.22 -15.22 -8.85
CA ALA A 282 -4.21 -14.25 -7.78
C ALA A 282 -5.17 -13.09 -8.05
N ASN A 283 -5.75 -12.54 -7.01
CA ASN A 283 -6.31 -11.18 -7.08
C ASN A 283 -5.17 -10.15 -6.86
N MET A 284 -5.46 -8.86 -7.04
CA MET A 284 -4.44 -7.83 -6.93
C MET A 284 -3.93 -7.65 -5.49
N GLY A 285 -4.76 -7.78 -4.46
CA GLY A 285 -4.33 -7.70 -3.06
C GLY A 285 -3.43 -8.84 -2.63
N MET A 286 -3.59 -10.04 -3.20
CA MET A 286 -2.66 -11.15 -3.00
C MET A 286 -1.26 -10.83 -3.54
N LEU A 287 -1.14 -10.19 -4.71
CA LEU A 287 0.17 -9.72 -5.21
C LEU A 287 0.81 -8.71 -4.26
N LEU A 288 0.03 -7.75 -3.77
CA LEU A 288 0.50 -6.72 -2.84
C LEU A 288 0.93 -7.33 -1.50
N SER A 289 0.13 -8.26 -0.98
CA SER A 289 0.44 -9.06 0.20
C SER A 289 1.79 -9.75 0.08
N ASN A 290 2.06 -10.40 -1.06
CA ASN A 290 3.31 -11.13 -1.26
C ASN A 290 4.52 -10.18 -1.17
N GLN A 291 4.48 -9.04 -1.84
CA GLN A 291 5.55 -8.04 -1.77
C GLN A 291 5.71 -7.44 -0.37
N TYR A 292 4.59 -7.11 0.27
CA TYR A 292 4.60 -6.58 1.62
C TYR A 292 5.25 -7.57 2.60
N LEU A 293 4.90 -8.85 2.50
CA LEU A 293 5.47 -9.91 3.33
C LEU A 293 6.98 -10.06 3.10
N GLN A 294 7.45 -10.00 1.85
CA GLN A 294 8.87 -10.04 1.51
C GLN A 294 9.64 -8.81 2.03
N GLY A 295 9.02 -7.63 2.05
CA GLY A 295 9.62 -6.40 2.58
C GLY A 295 9.65 -6.31 4.11
N CYS A 296 8.78 -7.07 4.78
CA CYS A 296 8.65 -7.07 6.24
C CYS A 296 9.31 -8.27 6.94
N ILE A 297 9.77 -9.28 6.19
CA ILE A 297 10.47 -10.44 6.72
C ILE A 297 11.93 -10.45 6.27
N LYS A 298 12.84 -10.71 7.20
CA LYS A 298 14.28 -10.82 6.95
C LYS A 298 14.78 -12.20 7.37
N VAL A 299 15.71 -12.76 6.60
CA VAL A 299 16.48 -13.92 7.03
C VAL A 299 17.53 -13.44 8.03
N LEU A 300 17.47 -13.93 9.26
CA LEU A 300 18.38 -13.52 10.33
C LEU A 300 19.56 -14.49 10.45
N ASP A 301 19.28 -15.78 10.47
CA ASP A 301 20.30 -16.81 10.68
C ASP A 301 19.84 -18.16 10.09
N VAL A 302 20.79 -19.05 9.84
CA VAL A 302 20.52 -20.45 9.51
C VAL A 302 21.54 -21.36 10.18
N LYS A 303 21.06 -22.44 10.80
CA LYS A 303 21.89 -23.47 11.41
C LYS A 303 21.54 -24.82 10.82
N CYS A 304 22.55 -25.59 10.41
CA CYS A 304 22.39 -26.92 9.85
C CYS A 304 23.19 -27.91 10.69
N THR A 305 22.58 -29.04 11.04
CA THR A 305 23.19 -30.14 11.82
C THR A 305 22.80 -31.46 11.18
N GLY A 306 23.76 -32.08 10.49
CA GLY A 306 23.49 -33.27 9.67
C GLY A 306 22.42 -32.98 8.61
N LYS A 307 21.35 -33.78 8.61
CA LYS A 307 20.20 -33.63 7.69
C LYS A 307 19.14 -32.63 8.18
N LYS A 308 19.28 -32.06 9.37
CA LYS A 308 18.29 -31.14 9.94
C LYS A 308 18.80 -29.71 9.93
N GLY A 309 17.89 -28.76 9.83
CA GLY A 309 18.23 -27.35 9.89
C GLY A 309 17.14 -26.49 10.52
N VAL A 310 17.57 -25.31 10.97
CA VAL A 310 16.73 -24.29 11.56
C VAL A 310 17.05 -22.96 10.88
N LEU A 311 16.08 -22.44 10.15
CA LEU A 311 16.11 -21.11 9.55
C LEU A 311 15.43 -20.15 10.52
N THR A 312 16.19 -19.16 11.01
CA THR A 312 15.64 -18.09 11.85
C THR A 312 15.28 -16.90 10.97
N LEU A 313 13.99 -16.60 10.91
CA LEU A 313 13.45 -15.45 10.21
C LEU A 313 13.04 -14.39 11.23
N GLY A 314 13.04 -13.12 10.83
CA GLY A 314 12.56 -12.01 11.62
C GLY A 314 11.45 -11.31 10.89
N ILE A 315 10.32 -11.04 11.56
CA ILE A 315 9.26 -10.16 11.06
C ILE A 315 9.34 -8.83 11.79
N LYS A 316 9.22 -7.70 11.08
CA LYS A 316 9.27 -6.38 11.73
C LYS A 316 8.18 -6.26 12.80
N LYS A 317 8.46 -5.59 13.92
CA LYS A 317 7.47 -5.34 14.98
C LYS A 317 6.28 -4.50 14.52
N ASP A 318 6.50 -3.65 13.51
CA ASP A 318 5.57 -2.64 13.01
C ASP A 318 4.70 -3.11 11.82
N VAL A 319 4.50 -4.42 11.69
CA VAL A 319 3.68 -5.01 10.62
C VAL A 319 2.19 -4.78 10.88
N TYR A 320 1.50 -4.24 9.89
CA TYR A 320 0.04 -4.32 9.78
C TYR A 320 -0.39 -5.70 9.27
N GLY A 321 -0.88 -6.56 10.18
CA GLY A 321 -1.28 -7.93 9.88
C GLY A 321 -2.35 -8.09 8.80
N PRO A 322 -3.44 -7.29 8.79
CA PRO A 322 -4.58 -7.57 7.92
C PRO A 322 -4.27 -7.67 6.43
N ILE A 323 -3.20 -7.05 5.92
CA ILE A 323 -2.83 -7.18 4.49
C ILE A 323 -2.23 -8.54 4.12
N ILE A 324 -1.84 -9.39 5.07
CA ILE A 324 -1.21 -10.68 4.80
C ILE A 324 -2.27 -11.69 4.33
N GLN A 325 -2.26 -11.99 3.04
CA GLN A 325 -3.18 -12.89 2.35
C GLN A 325 -2.48 -14.05 1.65
N THR A 326 -1.15 -14.01 1.50
CA THR A 326 -0.35 -14.99 0.76
C THR A 326 0.54 -15.82 1.67
N PRO A 327 0.95 -17.03 1.24
CA PRO A 327 1.95 -17.81 1.96
C PRO A 327 3.33 -17.13 1.91
N LEU A 328 4.13 -17.35 2.95
CA LEU A 328 5.54 -17.00 2.94
C LEU A 328 6.29 -18.03 2.10
N SER A 329 6.97 -17.53 1.07
CA SER A 329 7.45 -18.33 -0.05
C SER A 329 8.97 -18.31 -0.09
N LEU A 330 9.60 -19.38 0.40
CA LEU A 330 11.04 -19.49 0.57
C LEU A 330 11.66 -20.33 -0.55
N LYS A 331 12.81 -19.88 -1.05
CA LYS A 331 13.61 -20.54 -2.06
C LYS A 331 14.93 -20.98 -1.45
N PHE A 332 15.11 -22.29 -1.31
CA PHE A 332 16.36 -22.86 -0.81
C PHE A 332 17.44 -22.86 -1.90
N PRO A 333 18.73 -22.86 -1.52
CA PRO A 333 19.83 -23.00 -2.46
C PRO A 333 19.70 -24.30 -3.28
N LYS A 334 20.10 -24.27 -4.55
CA LYS A 334 19.87 -25.38 -5.51
C LYS A 334 20.39 -26.75 -5.06
N LYS A 335 21.46 -26.78 -4.26
CA LYS A 335 22.07 -28.02 -3.75
C LYS A 335 21.37 -28.57 -2.49
N VAL A 336 20.44 -27.81 -1.91
CA VAL A 336 19.74 -28.17 -0.68
C VAL A 336 18.37 -28.72 -1.06
N ARG A 337 18.23 -30.05 -0.94
CA ARG A 337 16.97 -30.76 -1.17
C ARG A 337 16.22 -30.90 0.15
N VAL A 338 15.28 -30.01 0.40
CA VAL A 338 14.37 -30.08 1.54
C VAL A 338 13.32 -31.15 1.29
N THR A 339 13.08 -32.02 2.27
CA THR A 339 12.06 -33.09 2.25
C THR A 339 10.85 -32.75 3.11
N SER A 340 11.07 -32.03 4.21
CA SER A 340 10.01 -31.56 5.10
C SER A 340 10.39 -30.20 5.67
N ALA A 341 9.39 -29.38 6.00
CA ALA A 341 9.59 -28.13 6.70
C ALA A 341 8.37 -27.81 7.56
N SER A 342 8.57 -27.11 8.68
CA SER A 342 7.49 -26.67 9.55
C SER A 342 7.81 -25.31 10.15
N ALA A 343 6.75 -24.53 10.42
CA ALA A 343 6.85 -23.24 11.08
C ALA A 343 5.65 -23.06 12.01
N PHE A 344 5.89 -22.49 13.20
CA PHE A 344 4.85 -22.27 14.21
C PHE A 344 4.07 -23.53 14.64
N GLY A 345 4.70 -24.70 14.53
CA GLY A 345 4.07 -26.01 14.82
C GLY A 345 3.13 -26.50 13.72
N MET A 346 3.26 -25.98 12.50
CA MET A 346 2.46 -26.37 11.34
C MET A 346 3.37 -26.80 10.21
N ASP A 347 2.96 -27.83 9.47
CA ASP A 347 3.69 -28.28 8.29
C ASP A 347 3.63 -27.22 7.19
N ALA A 348 4.79 -27.00 6.58
CA ALA A 348 4.94 -26.18 5.40
C ALA A 348 4.95 -27.07 4.16
N LYS A 349 4.38 -26.58 3.07
CA LYS A 349 4.40 -27.31 1.81
C LYS A 349 5.79 -27.23 1.19
N VAL A 350 6.36 -28.38 0.80
CA VAL A 350 7.65 -28.47 0.13
C VAL A 350 7.42 -28.93 -1.31
N ASP A 351 7.85 -28.12 -2.28
CA ASP A 351 7.75 -28.41 -3.71
C ASP A 351 9.14 -28.40 -4.35
N SER A 352 9.38 -29.28 -5.32
CA SER A 352 10.56 -29.20 -6.19
C SER A 352 10.25 -28.32 -7.40
N ARG A 353 11.12 -27.34 -7.68
CA ARG A 353 10.93 -26.37 -8.78
C ARG A 353 12.15 -26.31 -9.68
N VAL A 354 11.93 -26.08 -10.97
CA VAL A 354 13.00 -25.95 -11.98
C VAL A 354 13.37 -24.47 -12.14
N SER A 355 14.68 -24.17 -12.17
CA SER A 355 15.20 -22.82 -12.38
C SER A 355 15.27 -22.43 -13.87
N ARG A 356 15.60 -21.17 -14.18
CA ARG A 356 15.74 -20.63 -15.56
C ARG A 356 16.66 -21.46 -16.46
N LEU A 357 17.67 -22.10 -15.87
CA LEU A 357 18.51 -23.06 -16.58
C LEU A 357 17.85 -24.42 -16.45
N ALA A 358 17.39 -24.97 -17.58
CA ALA A 358 16.93 -26.35 -17.68
C ALA A 358 17.97 -27.26 -17.00
N ASN A 359 17.50 -28.26 -16.23
CA ASN A 359 18.31 -29.19 -15.43
C ASN A 359 18.83 -28.69 -14.07
N ARG A 360 18.37 -27.54 -13.57
CA ARG A 360 18.69 -27.08 -12.21
C ARG A 360 17.43 -26.92 -11.37
N SER A 361 17.14 -27.89 -10.49
CA SER A 361 16.04 -27.81 -9.53
C SER A 361 16.44 -27.13 -8.22
N TYR A 362 15.44 -26.71 -7.44
CA TYR A 362 15.59 -26.20 -6.07
C TYR A 362 14.35 -26.57 -5.25
N SER A 363 14.51 -26.69 -3.94
CA SER A 363 13.38 -26.84 -3.01
C SER A 363 12.72 -25.50 -2.72
N HIS A 364 11.41 -25.45 -2.92
CA HIS A 364 10.54 -24.36 -2.55
C HIS A 364 9.78 -24.74 -1.28
N VAL A 365 9.72 -23.84 -0.30
CA VAL A 365 8.94 -24.03 0.92
C VAL A 365 7.89 -22.93 1.05
N SER A 366 6.63 -23.33 1.16
CA SER A 366 5.47 -22.46 1.35
C SER A 366 4.90 -22.61 2.75
N ILE A 367 5.02 -21.56 3.56
CA ILE A 367 4.41 -21.48 4.91
C ILE A 367 3.10 -20.71 4.79
N ALA A 368 2.00 -21.27 5.30
CA ALA A 368 0.69 -20.61 5.30
C ALA A 368 0.66 -19.41 6.27
N ALA A 369 1.27 -18.29 5.88
CA ALA A 369 1.51 -17.12 6.74
C ALA A 369 0.23 -16.54 7.33
N LYS A 370 -0.84 -16.44 6.53
CA LYS A 370 -2.16 -16.00 7.03
C LYS A 370 -2.64 -16.87 8.20
N LYS A 371 -2.58 -18.19 8.04
CA LYS A 371 -2.91 -19.14 9.10
C LYS A 371 -1.96 -19.00 10.29
N ALA A 372 -0.65 -18.93 10.05
CA ALA A 372 0.37 -18.83 11.10
C ALA A 372 0.20 -17.61 12.01
N PHE A 373 -0.09 -16.45 11.41
CA PHE A 373 -0.15 -15.17 12.09
C PHE A 373 -1.54 -14.76 12.55
N HIS A 374 -2.63 -15.38 12.06
CA HIS A 374 -4.00 -14.97 12.39
C HIS A 374 -4.85 -16.05 13.05
N GLU A 375 -4.64 -17.35 12.77
CA GLU A 375 -5.51 -18.39 13.31
C GLU A 375 -5.31 -18.59 14.81
N GLY A 376 -6.42 -18.89 15.50
CA GLY A 376 -6.46 -19.19 16.92
C GLY A 376 -6.87 -18.00 17.80
N LEU A 377 -6.85 -16.76 17.29
CA LEU A 377 -7.38 -15.60 17.98
C LEU A 377 -8.37 -14.86 17.08
N SER A 378 -9.49 -14.43 17.65
CA SER A 378 -10.39 -13.46 17.03
C SER A 378 -10.31 -12.13 17.77
N PHE A 379 -10.55 -11.04 17.06
CA PHE A 379 -10.36 -9.70 17.58
C PHE A 379 -11.55 -8.83 17.21
N GLU A 380 -12.04 -8.08 18.18
CA GLU A 380 -13.12 -7.12 18.02
C GLU A 380 -12.64 -5.78 18.54
N TRP A 381 -12.60 -4.77 17.65
CA TRP A 381 -12.18 -3.42 17.97
C TRP A 381 -13.40 -2.52 18.17
N SER A 382 -13.40 -1.75 19.23
CA SER A 382 -14.33 -0.64 19.43
C SER A 382 -13.55 0.64 19.72
N PHE A 383 -13.99 1.74 19.12
CA PHE A 383 -13.44 3.07 19.35
C PHE A 383 -14.55 3.97 19.87
N LYS A 384 -14.26 4.74 20.92
CA LYS A 384 -15.22 5.71 21.47
C LYS A 384 -15.63 6.75 20.44
N LYS A 385 -14.67 7.23 19.66
CA LYS A 385 -14.90 8.02 18.44
C LYS A 385 -14.68 7.16 17.21
N LYS A 386 -15.64 7.17 16.28
CA LYS A 386 -15.52 6.47 14.98
C LYS A 386 -14.61 7.21 13.99
N THR A 387 -14.25 8.46 14.27
CA THR A 387 -13.40 9.33 13.45
C THR A 387 -12.57 10.23 14.36
N LEU A 388 -11.38 10.61 13.93
CA LEU A 388 -10.49 11.56 14.63
C LEU A 388 -10.22 12.79 13.76
N THR A 389 -9.94 13.92 14.39
CA THR A 389 -9.34 15.09 13.72
C THR A 389 -7.84 15.17 14.01
N THR A 390 -7.14 16.24 13.63
CA THR A 390 -5.72 16.43 13.99
C THR A 390 -5.46 17.85 14.51
N PRO A 391 -5.06 18.02 15.79
CA PRO A 391 -4.87 16.98 16.81
C PRO A 391 -6.20 16.51 17.44
N ASP A 392 -6.26 15.24 17.86
CA ASP A 392 -7.42 14.64 18.54
C ASP A 392 -6.99 13.39 19.34
N GLN A 393 -7.91 12.87 20.14
CA GLN A 393 -7.74 11.63 20.89
C GLN A 393 -9.04 10.82 20.95
N THR A 394 -8.92 9.50 20.91
CA THR A 394 -9.99 8.57 21.28
C THR A 394 -9.47 7.46 22.17
N GLU A 395 -10.35 6.97 23.03
CA GLU A 395 -10.20 5.69 23.72
C GLU A 395 -10.63 4.56 22.79
N PHE A 396 -10.02 3.39 22.97
CA PHE A 396 -10.42 2.16 22.28
C PHE A 396 -10.39 0.97 23.23
N GLU A 397 -11.17 -0.05 22.88
CA GLU A 397 -11.12 -1.37 23.48
C GLU A 397 -10.95 -2.44 22.39
N VAL A 398 -10.09 -3.43 22.64
CA VAL A 398 -9.96 -4.63 21.82
C VAL A 398 -10.30 -5.84 22.66
N VAL A 399 -11.33 -6.57 22.24
CA VAL A 399 -11.71 -7.86 22.82
C VAL A 399 -11.08 -8.97 21.99
N VAL A 400 -10.18 -9.73 22.59
CA VAL A 400 -9.48 -10.85 21.95
C VAL A 400 -10.03 -12.15 22.52
N ARG A 401 -10.63 -12.99 21.67
CA ARG A 401 -11.18 -14.29 22.08
C ARG A 401 -10.32 -15.42 21.56
N SER A 402 -9.96 -16.35 22.45
CA SER A 402 -9.10 -17.48 22.15
C SER A 402 -9.87 -18.65 21.58
N GLN A 403 -9.41 -19.16 20.46
CA GLN A 403 -9.78 -20.45 19.86
C GLN A 403 -8.62 -21.45 19.97
N LEU A 404 -7.58 -21.12 20.75
CA LEU A 404 -6.41 -21.95 20.96
C LEU A 404 -6.75 -23.15 21.86
N LYS A 405 -6.15 -24.30 21.57
CA LYS A 405 -6.26 -25.51 22.42
C LYS A 405 -5.46 -25.41 23.72
N HIS A 406 -4.46 -24.53 23.76
CA HIS A 406 -3.59 -24.33 24.93
C HIS A 406 -3.61 -22.86 25.34
N ALA A 407 -3.32 -22.60 26.62
CA ALA A 407 -3.20 -21.24 27.12
C ALA A 407 -2.04 -20.50 26.43
N LEU A 408 -2.28 -19.23 26.10
CA LEU A 408 -1.25 -18.30 25.64
C LEU A 408 -0.72 -17.54 26.87
N SER A 409 0.54 -17.74 27.24
CA SER A 409 1.18 -17.07 28.38
C SER A 409 2.18 -16.00 27.92
N ASN A 410 2.67 -15.20 28.86
CA ASN A 410 3.70 -14.19 28.64
C ASN A 410 3.34 -13.20 27.51
N ILE A 411 2.08 -12.77 27.50
CA ILE A 411 1.53 -11.89 26.47
C ILE A 411 2.24 -10.54 26.50
N LYS A 412 2.79 -10.14 25.35
CA LYS A 412 3.37 -8.81 25.09
C LYS A 412 2.62 -8.17 23.93
N LEU A 413 2.28 -6.90 24.09
CA LEU A 413 1.60 -6.12 23.07
C LEU A 413 2.61 -5.24 22.35
N HIS A 414 2.63 -5.34 21.03
CA HIS A 414 3.42 -4.48 20.15
C HIS A 414 2.46 -3.62 19.35
N TRP A 415 2.56 -2.31 19.52
CA TRP A 415 1.69 -1.35 18.86
C TRP A 415 2.40 -0.71 17.68
N TYR A 416 1.65 -0.49 16.61
CA TYR A 416 2.09 0.33 15.50
C TYR A 416 0.99 1.27 15.03
N ALA A 417 1.37 2.51 14.83
CA ALA A 417 0.62 3.44 13.99
C ALA A 417 1.63 4.08 13.02
N PRO A 418 1.19 4.45 11.81
CA PRO A 418 2.07 5.04 10.83
C PRO A 418 2.68 6.33 11.36
N THR A 419 3.98 6.50 11.11
CA THR A 419 4.66 7.77 11.31
C THR A 419 4.10 8.81 10.33
N GLY A 420 4.08 10.07 10.76
CA GLY A 420 3.53 11.19 10.01
C GLY A 420 4.20 11.44 8.65
N VAL A 421 3.64 12.36 7.86
CA VAL A 421 4.21 12.77 6.56
C VAL A 421 5.63 13.36 6.76
N PRO A 422 6.58 13.11 5.84
CA PRO A 422 7.93 13.67 5.90
C PRO A 422 7.98 15.16 6.24
N ILE A 423 8.75 15.53 7.27
CA ILE A 423 9.20 16.91 7.48
C ILE A 423 10.62 17.01 6.93
N GLY A 424 10.78 17.66 5.78
CA GLY A 424 12.10 18.08 5.31
C GLY A 424 12.56 19.27 6.15
N LYS A 425 13.68 19.13 6.87
CA LYS A 425 14.45 20.27 7.36
C LYS A 425 15.64 20.48 6.42
N LYS A 426 15.68 21.69 5.87
CA LYS A 426 16.79 22.41 5.23
C LYS A 426 17.53 21.81 4.03
N ASP A 427 17.62 20.50 3.82
CA ASP A 427 18.22 19.93 2.60
C ASP A 427 17.34 18.82 2.05
N GLN A 428 17.29 18.70 0.72
CA GLN A 428 16.31 17.91 -0.04
C GLN A 428 16.37 16.37 0.17
N HIS A 429 17.04 15.86 1.21
CA HIS A 429 17.33 14.43 1.34
C HIS A 429 17.07 13.82 2.72
N THR A 430 16.71 14.59 3.75
CA THR A 430 16.50 14.03 5.09
C THR A 430 15.04 14.15 5.52
N ILE A 431 14.33 13.03 5.42
CA ILE A 431 12.97 12.89 5.93
C ILE A 431 13.00 12.72 7.45
N ILE A 432 12.53 13.72 8.22
CA ILE A 432 12.25 13.53 9.64
C ILE A 432 10.80 13.05 9.76
N TYR A 433 10.62 11.77 10.12
CA TYR A 433 9.33 11.19 10.47
C TYR A 433 9.01 11.49 11.94
N GLY A 434 8.01 12.33 12.22
CA GLY A 434 7.44 12.43 13.57
C GLY A 434 6.52 11.26 13.90
N LYS A 435 6.29 10.98 15.19
CA LYS A 435 5.18 10.12 15.67
C LYS A 435 3.86 10.87 15.46
N GLY A 436 3.43 10.99 14.20
CA GLY A 436 2.21 11.70 13.81
C GLY A 436 0.97 11.12 14.48
N THR A 437 0.91 9.81 14.62
CA THR A 437 -0.14 9.12 15.38
C THR A 437 0.52 8.26 16.46
N VAL A 438 0.04 8.36 17.69
CA VAL A 438 0.52 7.59 18.84
C VAL A 438 -0.59 6.67 19.31
N VAL A 439 -0.25 5.39 19.45
CA VAL A 439 -1.16 4.37 19.99
C VAL A 439 -0.50 3.75 21.22
N SER A 440 -1.29 3.55 22.25
CA SER A 440 -0.88 2.80 23.43
C SER A 440 -2.06 2.05 24.01
N GLY A 441 -1.81 0.90 24.63
CA GLY A 441 -2.85 0.13 25.29
C GLY A 441 -2.26 -0.92 26.21
N LYS A 442 -3.04 -1.28 27.23
CA LYS A 442 -2.68 -2.28 28.24
C LYS A 442 -3.71 -3.40 28.24
N ALA A 443 -3.22 -4.62 28.29
CA ALA A 443 -4.04 -5.81 28.50
C ALA A 443 -4.47 -5.90 29.97
N ASN A 444 -5.69 -6.38 30.23
CA ASN A 444 -6.16 -6.65 31.59
C ASN A 444 -5.44 -7.83 32.28
N LYS A 445 -4.75 -8.69 31.51
CA LYS A 445 -3.95 -9.82 32.00
C LYS A 445 -2.87 -10.20 31.00
N THR A 446 -1.86 -10.94 31.45
CA THR A 446 -0.72 -11.39 30.64
C THR A 446 -0.84 -12.84 30.17
N THR A 447 -1.98 -13.49 30.45
CA THR A 447 -2.29 -14.87 30.06
C THR A 447 -3.70 -14.96 29.48
N LEU A 448 -3.91 -15.87 28.53
CA LEU A 448 -5.18 -16.10 27.87
C LEU A 448 -5.45 -17.60 27.79
N ALA A 449 -6.40 -18.08 28.59
CA ALA A 449 -6.82 -19.47 28.63
C ALA A 449 -7.50 -19.92 27.30
N PRO A 450 -7.53 -21.23 27.01
CA PRO A 450 -8.37 -21.79 25.94
C PRO A 450 -9.83 -21.33 26.08
N GLY A 451 -10.46 -20.89 24.99
CA GLY A 451 -11.84 -20.35 25.02
C GLY A 451 -12.00 -19.02 25.78
N GLY A 452 -10.95 -18.53 26.44
CA GLY A 452 -10.99 -17.32 27.26
C GLY A 452 -11.00 -16.03 26.44
N THR A 453 -11.23 -14.93 27.15
CA THR A 453 -11.19 -13.57 26.58
C THR A 453 -10.11 -12.72 27.25
N LEU A 454 -9.41 -11.92 26.45
CA LEU A 454 -8.46 -10.89 26.86
C LEU A 454 -8.99 -9.53 26.41
N THR A 455 -9.04 -8.56 27.32
CA THR A 455 -9.51 -7.20 27.01
C THR A 455 -8.33 -6.24 27.07
N ILE A 456 -8.17 -5.45 26.02
CA ILE A 456 -7.10 -4.46 25.90
C ILE A 456 -7.76 -3.10 25.82
N LYS A 457 -7.44 -2.21 26.77
CA LYS A 457 -7.93 -0.82 26.77
C LYS A 457 -6.77 0.12 26.48
N GLY A 458 -7.02 1.15 25.67
CA GLY A 458 -5.96 2.05 25.23
C GLY A 458 -6.44 3.38 24.69
N THR A 459 -5.47 4.17 24.23
CA THR A 459 -5.69 5.48 23.65
C THR A 459 -4.97 5.59 22.31
N LEU A 460 -5.63 6.29 21.39
CA LEU A 460 -5.07 6.68 20.11
C LEU A 460 -5.11 8.20 20.02
N GLN A 461 -3.96 8.81 19.74
CA GLN A 461 -3.77 10.25 19.66
C GLN A 461 -3.22 10.62 18.29
N THR A 462 -3.80 11.66 17.70
CA THR A 462 -3.31 12.32 16.48
C THR A 462 -2.64 13.63 16.87
N HIS A 463 -1.45 13.88 16.33
CA HIS A 463 -0.64 15.07 16.56
C HIS A 463 -0.37 15.81 15.26
N LYS A 464 0.29 16.97 15.36
CA LYS A 464 0.77 17.68 14.17
C LYS A 464 1.53 16.71 13.26
N HIS A 465 1.19 16.71 11.97
CA HIS A 465 1.68 15.78 10.94
C HIS A 465 1.15 14.34 10.99
N SER A 466 0.08 14.05 11.75
CA SER A 466 -0.71 12.82 11.54
C SER A 466 -1.05 12.66 10.06
N ARG A 467 -1.14 11.40 9.65
CA ARG A 467 -1.72 11.07 8.35
C ARG A 467 -3.23 11.28 8.42
N PHE A 468 -3.81 11.70 7.31
CA PHE A 468 -5.26 11.79 7.18
C PHE A 468 -5.80 10.50 6.54
N GLY A 469 -7.13 10.42 6.44
CA GLY A 469 -7.90 9.31 5.88
C GLY A 469 -7.88 8.10 6.78
N LEU A 470 -7.95 6.91 6.20
CA LEU A 470 -8.00 5.68 6.98
C LEU A 470 -6.59 5.33 7.49
N THR A 471 -6.33 5.71 8.74
CA THR A 471 -5.06 5.47 9.42
C THR A 471 -5.04 4.05 9.98
N PRO A 472 -4.13 3.16 9.52
CA PRO A 472 -3.99 1.83 10.09
C PRO A 472 -3.41 1.89 11.50
N VAL A 473 -3.94 1.07 12.39
CA VAL A 473 -3.42 0.84 13.74
C VAL A 473 -3.22 -0.66 13.89
N SER A 474 -1.98 -1.10 14.06
CA SER A 474 -1.68 -2.52 14.29
C SER A 474 -1.58 -2.82 15.78
N LEU A 475 -2.12 -3.99 16.13
CA LEU A 475 -1.89 -4.67 17.40
C LEU A 475 -1.29 -6.03 17.08
N ASN A 476 -0.01 -6.19 17.43
CA ASN A 476 0.69 -7.46 17.28
C ASN A 476 0.87 -8.07 18.68
N ILE A 477 0.28 -9.24 18.89
CA ILE A 477 0.33 -9.96 20.18
C ILE A 477 1.40 -11.04 20.09
N GLU A 478 2.43 -10.90 20.90
CA GLU A 478 3.42 -11.94 21.11
C GLU A 478 3.07 -12.73 22.37
N GLY A 479 3.22 -14.06 22.34
CA GLY A 479 3.06 -14.90 23.53
C GLY A 479 3.68 -16.29 23.37
N GLN A 480 3.56 -17.10 24.41
CA GLN A 480 4.03 -18.49 24.45
C GLN A 480 2.85 -19.46 24.45
N LEU A 481 2.84 -20.37 23.50
CA LEU A 481 1.91 -21.49 23.42
C LEU A 481 2.69 -22.77 23.77
N GLY A 482 2.63 -23.20 25.03
CA GLY A 482 3.57 -24.18 25.56
C GLY A 482 5.01 -23.68 25.46
N LYS A 483 5.89 -24.44 24.79
CA LYS A 483 7.31 -24.06 24.55
C LYS A 483 7.51 -23.20 23.29
N THR A 484 6.45 -22.92 22.53
CA THR A 484 6.55 -22.24 21.22
C THR A 484 6.18 -20.77 21.35
N ARG A 485 7.09 -19.88 20.95
CA ARG A 485 6.78 -18.45 20.80
C ARG A 485 5.90 -18.25 19.56
N ARG A 486 4.78 -17.55 19.71
CA ARG A 486 3.84 -17.21 18.64
C ARG A 486 3.70 -15.69 18.54
N LEU A 487 3.43 -15.23 17.32
CA LEU A 487 3.08 -13.85 17.03
C LEU A 487 1.75 -13.84 16.29
N PHE A 488 0.79 -13.10 16.81
CA PHE A 488 -0.50 -12.88 16.18
C PHE A 488 -0.56 -11.45 15.68
N LEU A 489 -0.81 -11.29 14.39
CA LEU A 489 -0.80 -9.98 13.74
C LEU A 489 -2.23 -9.52 13.53
N ASN A 490 -2.56 -8.32 14.00
CA ASN A 490 -3.87 -7.74 13.76
C ASN A 490 -3.79 -6.22 13.61
N GLY A 491 -4.88 -5.61 13.18
CA GLY A 491 -5.04 -4.17 13.18
C GLY A 491 -6.44 -3.74 12.80
N ALA A 492 -6.72 -2.47 13.07
CA ALA A 492 -7.90 -1.77 12.63
C ALA A 492 -7.50 -0.56 11.78
N GLU A 493 -8.47 0.10 11.19
CA GLU A 493 -8.28 1.39 10.53
C GLU A 493 -9.24 2.38 11.15
N ILE A 494 -8.78 3.60 11.39
CA ILE A 494 -9.62 4.69 11.87
C ILE A 494 -9.53 5.88 10.92
N PRO A 495 -10.66 6.49 10.51
CA PRO A 495 -10.65 7.74 9.79
C PRO A 495 -10.04 8.87 10.61
N VAL A 496 -9.05 9.56 10.05
CA VAL A 496 -8.44 10.78 10.55
C VAL A 496 -8.69 11.89 9.55
N MET A 497 -9.30 12.99 9.96
CA MET A 497 -9.75 14.06 9.08
C MET A 497 -9.01 15.36 9.44
N PRO A 498 -8.74 16.26 8.48
CA PRO A 498 -8.37 17.62 8.84
C PRO A 498 -9.51 18.22 9.66
N LEU A 499 -9.21 19.14 10.57
CA LEU A 499 -10.27 19.78 11.35
C LEU A 499 -10.99 20.86 10.52
N LEU A 500 -10.25 21.58 9.67
CA LEU A 500 -10.75 22.63 8.79
C LEU A 500 -10.25 22.38 7.37
N GLY A 501 -11.05 22.74 6.37
CA GLY A 501 -10.59 22.83 4.99
C GLY A 501 -9.72 24.06 4.80
N VAL A 502 -8.55 23.93 4.18
CA VAL A 502 -7.65 25.06 3.95
C VAL A 502 -7.11 25.03 2.52
N GLU A 503 -7.22 26.17 1.82
CA GLU A 503 -6.65 26.37 0.49
C GLU A 503 -5.83 27.65 0.44
N MET A 504 -4.82 27.69 -0.44
CA MET A 504 -4.02 28.89 -0.67
C MET A 504 -3.76 29.12 -2.15
N HIS A 505 -3.89 30.36 -2.60
CA HIS A 505 -3.59 30.80 -3.96
C HIS A 505 -2.48 31.86 -3.93
N PRO A 506 -1.50 31.81 -4.86
CA PRO A 506 -1.27 30.84 -5.94
C PRO A 506 -0.91 29.41 -5.46
N ARG A 507 -1.39 28.35 -6.13
CA ARG A 507 -1.36 26.96 -5.59
C ARG A 507 -0.05 26.17 -5.76
N LYS A 508 0.79 26.49 -6.75
CA LYS A 508 1.90 25.61 -7.16
C LYS A 508 3.27 26.23 -6.92
N GLN A 509 3.59 27.25 -7.68
CA GLN A 509 4.88 27.92 -7.67
C GLN A 509 4.67 29.38 -8.05
N MET A 510 5.45 30.26 -7.44
CA MET A 510 5.48 31.68 -7.73
C MET A 510 6.94 32.15 -7.75
N PRO A 511 7.46 32.63 -8.88
CA PRO A 511 8.72 33.39 -8.86
C PRO A 511 8.48 34.73 -8.16
N MET A 512 9.41 35.16 -7.30
CA MET A 512 9.40 36.48 -6.68
C MET A 512 10.82 37.07 -6.72
N ARG A 513 11.00 38.17 -7.44
CA ARG A 513 12.25 38.94 -7.46
C ARG A 513 12.46 39.66 -6.14
N LYS A 514 13.67 40.15 -5.89
CA LYS A 514 13.93 41.05 -4.75
C LYS A 514 13.13 42.34 -4.95
N GLY A 515 12.34 42.72 -3.95
CA GLY A 515 11.42 43.86 -3.97
C GLY A 515 9.98 43.49 -4.35
N ASP A 516 9.75 42.31 -4.94
CA ASP A 516 8.41 41.93 -5.40
C ASP A 516 7.43 41.76 -4.24
N VAL A 517 6.21 42.23 -4.49
CA VAL A 517 5.06 42.09 -3.60
C VAL A 517 4.04 41.17 -4.25
N GLN A 518 3.58 40.16 -3.52
CA GLN A 518 2.54 39.25 -3.96
C GLN A 518 1.47 39.07 -2.89
N TYR A 519 0.21 39.04 -3.31
CA TYR A 519 -0.92 38.75 -2.45
C TYR A 519 -1.26 37.25 -2.49
N PHE A 520 -1.34 36.66 -1.31
CA PHE A 520 -1.70 35.26 -1.09
C PHE A 520 -3.09 35.20 -0.47
N ARG A 521 -4.03 34.56 -1.18
CA ARG A 521 -5.39 34.36 -0.69
C ARG A 521 -5.50 32.99 -0.04
N VAL A 522 -5.82 32.95 1.24
CA VAL A 522 -6.07 31.73 2.01
C VAL A 522 -7.57 31.58 2.25
N LYS A 523 -8.16 30.46 1.83
CA LYS A 523 -9.53 30.07 2.19
C LYS A 523 -9.46 29.15 3.40
N VAL A 524 -10.24 29.44 4.45
CA VAL A 524 -10.46 28.53 5.58
C VAL A 524 -11.93 28.17 5.62
N SER A 525 -12.23 26.89 5.69
CA SER A 525 -13.59 26.36 5.62
C SER A 525 -13.89 25.45 6.80
N ASN A 526 -15.03 25.70 7.43
CA ASN A 526 -15.69 24.83 8.40
C ASN A 526 -16.81 24.02 7.71
N GLU A 527 -16.70 23.81 6.40
CA GLU A 527 -17.61 23.08 5.54
C GLU A 527 -16.80 22.12 4.67
N ASN A 528 -17.12 20.82 4.70
CA ASN A 528 -16.63 19.91 3.67
C ASN A 528 -17.55 18.68 3.64
N ALA A 529 -18.40 18.64 2.61
CA ALA A 529 -19.43 17.62 2.45
C ALA A 529 -18.88 16.18 2.34
N PHE A 530 -17.59 15.99 2.01
CA PHE A 530 -17.04 14.66 1.76
C PHE A 530 -16.45 13.97 3.00
N LEU A 531 -15.82 14.72 3.92
CA LEU A 531 -15.24 14.15 5.15
C LEU A 531 -15.69 14.83 6.45
N HIS A 532 -16.45 15.92 6.41
CA HIS A 532 -16.88 16.63 7.61
C HIS A 532 -18.39 16.58 7.81
N PRO A 533 -19.03 15.39 7.94
CA PRO A 533 -20.43 15.35 8.33
C PRO A 533 -20.66 15.96 9.74
N ASN A 534 -19.60 16.11 10.55
CA ASN A 534 -19.66 16.47 11.97
C ASN A 534 -18.71 17.61 12.41
N SER A 535 -18.52 18.70 11.66
CA SER A 535 -18.08 19.95 12.31
C SER A 535 -19.27 20.53 13.08
N ALA A 536 -19.57 19.92 14.23
CA ALA A 536 -20.79 20.22 14.98
C ALA A 536 -20.79 21.59 15.66
N SER A 537 -19.65 22.30 15.70
CA SER A 537 -19.49 23.56 16.43
C SER A 537 -18.77 24.65 15.62
N ALA A 538 -18.99 25.90 16.04
CA ALA A 538 -18.25 27.04 15.55
C ALA A 538 -16.76 26.93 15.93
N ASN A 539 -15.88 27.27 15.00
CA ASN A 539 -14.43 27.21 15.19
C ASN A 539 -13.85 28.63 15.22
N LYS A 540 -13.01 28.93 16.22
CA LYS A 540 -12.29 30.21 16.33
C LYS A 540 -10.80 29.97 16.45
N GLY A 541 -9.99 30.85 15.88
CA GLY A 541 -8.54 30.67 15.88
C GLY A 541 -7.78 31.82 15.23
N VAL A 542 -6.49 31.58 15.01
CA VAL A 542 -5.55 32.50 14.39
C VAL A 542 -4.92 31.81 13.18
N LEU A 543 -4.93 32.49 12.05
CA LEU A 543 -4.27 32.11 10.80
C LEU A 543 -2.97 32.91 10.63
N ARG A 544 -1.90 32.23 10.26
CA ARG A 544 -0.59 32.81 9.92
C ARG A 544 -0.04 32.15 8.68
N LEU A 545 0.98 32.74 8.06
CA LEU A 545 1.83 32.04 7.10
C LEU A 545 3.17 31.69 7.75
N THR A 546 3.75 30.53 7.41
CA THR A 546 5.05 30.10 7.94
C THR A 546 6.13 31.16 7.67
N PRO A 547 6.86 31.64 8.69
CA PRO A 547 7.87 32.68 8.50
C PRO A 547 9.10 32.11 7.78
N PHE A 548 9.68 32.91 6.88
CA PHE A 548 10.95 32.60 6.21
C PHE A 548 11.82 33.86 6.17
N GLU A 549 13.13 33.65 6.22
CA GLU A 549 14.10 34.74 6.08
C GLU A 549 13.95 35.44 4.72
N GLY A 550 13.91 36.77 4.74
CA GLY A 550 13.75 37.59 3.55
C GLY A 550 12.33 37.65 2.99
N LEU A 551 11.32 37.11 3.67
CA LEU A 551 9.91 37.36 3.36
C LEU A 551 9.25 38.17 4.48
N ALA A 552 8.80 39.38 4.15
CA ALA A 552 7.91 40.15 5.02
C ALA A 552 6.46 39.75 4.74
N ILE A 553 5.69 39.47 5.79
CA ILE A 553 4.30 38.97 5.69
C ILE A 553 3.38 39.90 6.47
N GLU A 554 2.41 40.49 5.78
CA GLU A 554 1.47 41.48 6.31
C GLU A 554 0.02 41.08 6.00
N PRO A 555 -0.87 40.98 7.00
CA PRO A 555 -0.57 41.04 8.43
C PRO A 555 0.21 39.80 8.91
N LYS A 556 0.92 39.90 10.04
CA LYS A 556 1.65 38.75 10.63
C LYS A 556 0.71 37.61 11.03
N SER A 557 -0.53 37.94 11.40
CA SER A 557 -1.57 36.98 11.76
C SER A 557 -2.96 37.58 11.61
N ILE A 558 -3.97 36.74 11.34
CA ILE A 558 -5.38 37.13 11.25
C ILE A 558 -6.21 36.23 12.16
N SER A 559 -6.98 36.82 13.08
CA SER A 559 -7.95 36.08 13.88
C SER A 559 -9.21 35.80 13.07
N PHE A 560 -9.83 34.64 13.30
CA PHE A 560 -11.08 34.27 12.65
C PHE A 560 -12.05 33.57 13.60
N GLN A 561 -13.33 33.64 13.22
CA GLN A 561 -14.41 32.84 13.77
C GLN A 561 -15.26 32.35 12.60
N LEU A 562 -15.48 31.04 12.52
CA LEU A 562 -16.28 30.35 11.52
C LEU A 562 -17.47 29.69 12.21
N LYS A 563 -18.68 29.99 11.76
CA LYS A 563 -19.90 29.24 12.08
C LYS A 563 -19.82 27.84 11.47
N LYS A 564 -20.75 26.97 11.86
CA LYS A 564 -20.93 25.66 11.21
C LYS A 564 -21.17 25.88 9.71
N ASN A 565 -20.47 25.12 8.86
CA ASN A 565 -20.56 25.21 7.40
C ASN A 565 -20.17 26.58 6.80
N GLU A 566 -19.41 27.41 7.51
CA GLU A 566 -18.95 28.70 6.98
C GLU A 566 -17.56 28.59 6.35
N SER A 567 -17.34 29.35 5.27
CA SER A 567 -16.02 29.55 4.66
C SER A 567 -15.65 31.03 4.65
N LYS A 568 -14.39 31.37 4.95
CA LYS A 568 -13.85 32.74 4.84
C LYS A 568 -12.57 32.78 4.03
N TYR A 569 -12.32 33.93 3.40
CA TYR A 569 -11.09 34.22 2.69
C TYR A 569 -10.29 35.26 3.44
N PHE A 570 -8.98 35.06 3.48
CA PHE A 570 -8.00 35.91 4.13
C PHE A 570 -6.90 36.25 3.12
N ILE A 571 -6.37 37.46 3.19
CA ILE A 571 -5.34 37.95 2.26
C ILE A 571 -4.10 38.31 3.06
N PHE A 572 -2.96 37.78 2.62
CA PHE A 572 -1.63 38.14 3.11
C PHE A 572 -0.85 38.80 1.98
N LYS A 573 -0.33 39.99 2.23
CA LYS A 573 0.69 40.63 1.40
C LYS A 573 2.04 40.08 1.80
N VAL A 574 2.79 39.56 0.83
CA VAL A 574 4.11 38.98 1.04
C VAL A 574 5.11 39.73 0.17
N THR A 575 6.14 40.28 0.79
CA THR A 575 7.20 41.03 0.10
C THR A 575 8.51 40.25 0.21
N ASN A 576 9.17 40.01 -0.92
CA ASN A 576 10.49 39.39 -0.92
C ASN A 576 11.59 40.45 -0.84
N SER A 577 12.46 40.41 0.17
CA SER A 577 13.52 41.40 0.37
C SER A 577 14.92 40.94 -0.04
N ILE A 578 15.10 39.66 -0.40
CA ILE A 578 16.41 39.10 -0.76
C ILE A 578 16.34 38.21 -2.01
N TRP A 579 17.48 38.06 -2.68
CA TRP A 579 17.72 36.94 -3.58
C TRP A 579 18.16 35.73 -2.75
N SER A 580 17.72 34.53 -3.13
CA SER A 580 18.07 33.29 -2.43
C SER A 580 17.94 32.10 -3.38
N ASP A 581 18.96 31.24 -3.41
CA ASP A 581 18.98 29.95 -4.08
C ASP A 581 18.02 28.92 -3.45
N GLN A 582 17.56 29.17 -2.23
CA GLN A 582 16.61 28.31 -1.54
C GLN A 582 15.18 28.48 -2.08
N ILE A 583 14.64 27.41 -2.69
CA ILE A 583 13.20 27.31 -2.97
C ILE A 583 12.47 27.03 -1.65
N ILE A 584 11.74 28.03 -1.16
CA ILE A 584 10.95 27.92 0.07
C ILE A 584 9.51 27.51 -0.23
N ARG A 585 8.83 26.96 0.77
CA ARG A 585 7.39 26.63 0.67
C ARG A 585 6.61 27.37 1.75
N LEU A 586 5.98 28.47 1.36
CA LEU A 586 5.09 29.25 2.22
C LEU A 586 3.81 28.46 2.45
N ARG A 587 3.34 28.33 3.70
CA ARG A 587 2.14 27.54 4.05
C ARG A 587 1.27 28.28 5.06
N PRO A 588 -0.05 28.10 5.04
CA PRO A 588 -0.91 28.56 6.11
C PRO A 588 -0.77 27.68 7.35
N GLU A 589 -0.70 28.31 8.51
CA GLU A 589 -0.68 27.69 9.83
C GLU A 589 -1.89 28.22 10.61
N ILE A 590 -2.70 27.30 11.12
CA ILE A 590 -3.91 27.65 11.89
C ILE A 590 -3.76 27.11 13.30
N THR A 591 -3.91 27.98 14.29
CA THR A 591 -3.98 27.61 15.71
C THR A 591 -5.36 27.97 16.23
N LEU A 592 -6.10 26.98 16.74
CA LEU A 592 -7.42 27.20 17.32
C LEU A 592 -7.31 27.85 18.69
N ALA A 593 -8.35 28.56 19.11
CA ALA A 593 -8.43 29.07 20.47
C ALA A 593 -8.35 27.93 21.49
N GLY A 594 -7.55 28.12 22.53
CA GLY A 594 -7.28 27.09 23.56
C GLY A 594 -6.25 26.04 23.16
N SER A 595 -5.79 26.01 21.90
CA SER A 595 -4.69 25.14 21.47
C SER A 595 -3.37 25.89 21.43
N LYS A 596 -2.29 25.23 21.85
CA LYS A 596 -0.90 25.69 21.64
C LYS A 596 -0.28 25.15 20.35
N THR A 597 -0.90 24.13 19.76
CA THR A 597 -0.37 23.43 18.59
C THR A 597 -1.21 23.76 17.35
N PRO A 598 -0.59 24.14 16.22
CA PRO A 598 -1.29 24.32 14.97
C PRO A 598 -1.96 23.02 14.50
N ILE A 599 -3.14 23.13 13.89
CA ILE A 599 -3.77 22.00 13.21
C ILE A 599 -2.93 21.56 12.01
N SER A 600 -3.11 20.31 11.58
CA SER A 600 -2.49 19.82 10.35
C SER A 600 -3.44 19.94 9.17
N ASN A 601 -2.91 20.17 7.97
CA ASN A 601 -3.65 20.22 6.70
C ASN A 601 -2.82 19.54 5.61
N LEU A 602 -3.44 18.87 4.63
CA LEU A 602 -2.68 18.25 3.52
C LEU A 602 -2.21 19.29 2.51
N ALA A 603 -0.91 19.26 2.24
CA ALA A 603 -0.30 19.80 1.02
C ALA A 603 -0.60 21.29 0.69
N VAL A 604 -1.05 22.10 1.64
CA VAL A 604 -1.30 23.52 1.42
C VAL A 604 0.01 24.30 1.38
N GLY A 605 0.15 25.20 0.41
CA GLY A 605 1.28 26.12 0.32
C GLY A 605 1.83 26.33 -1.09
N THR A 606 2.54 27.45 -1.28
CA THR A 606 3.14 27.87 -2.54
C THR A 606 4.63 27.70 -2.48
N ARG A 607 5.25 27.14 -3.53
CA ARG A 607 6.70 27.20 -3.70
C ARG A 607 7.11 28.59 -4.18
N ILE A 608 7.92 29.30 -3.42
CA ILE A 608 8.44 30.61 -3.83
C ILE A 608 9.86 30.41 -4.34
N VAL A 609 10.07 30.76 -5.61
CA VAL A 609 11.39 30.74 -6.24
C VAL A 609 11.94 32.15 -6.19
N ARG A 610 13.10 32.31 -5.55
CA ARG A 610 13.78 33.60 -5.34
C ARG A 610 15.20 33.57 -5.89
N GLU A 611 15.52 32.60 -6.74
CA GLU A 611 16.84 32.49 -7.33
C GLU A 611 16.88 33.34 -8.60
N GLN A 612 17.76 34.34 -8.62
CA GLN A 612 17.85 35.29 -9.73
C GLN A 612 18.06 34.56 -11.07
N LYS A 613 18.97 33.58 -11.10
CA LYS A 613 19.29 32.80 -12.31
C LYS A 613 18.10 32.01 -12.85
N LEU A 614 17.20 31.51 -12.00
CA LEU A 614 16.02 30.75 -12.43
C LEU A 614 14.86 31.65 -12.87
N ILE A 615 14.79 32.88 -12.36
CA ILE A 615 13.74 33.84 -12.71
C ILE A 615 14.11 34.62 -13.98
N ASP A 616 15.39 34.96 -14.14
CA ASP A 616 15.90 35.75 -15.26
C ASP A 616 16.32 34.89 -16.46
N ILE A 617 15.87 33.62 -16.53
CA ILE A 617 16.07 32.76 -17.71
C ILE A 617 15.44 33.49 -18.91
N LYS A 618 16.29 33.95 -19.84
CA LYS A 618 15.84 34.49 -21.12
C LYS A 618 14.96 33.43 -21.80
N PRO A 619 13.84 33.81 -22.45
CA PRO A 619 13.12 32.86 -23.30
C PRO A 619 14.12 32.19 -24.25
N LEU A 620 13.96 30.88 -24.46
CA LEU A 620 14.71 30.18 -25.50
C LEU A 620 14.35 30.87 -26.82
N ASP A 621 15.35 31.48 -27.46
CA ASP A 621 15.26 31.96 -28.84
C ASP A 621 14.97 30.80 -29.80
#